data_AF-A0A2V5PG81-F1
#
_entry.id   AF-A0A2V5PG81-F1
#
_cell.length_a   1.000
_cell.length_b   1.000
_cell.length_c   1.000
_cell.angle_alpha   90.00
_cell.angle_beta   90.00
_cell.angle_gamma   90.00
#
_symmetry.space_group_name_H-M   'P 1'
#
loop_
_entity.id
_entity.type
_entity.pdbx_description
1 polymer ?
#
loop_
_entity_poly.entity_id
_entity_poly.type
_entity_poly.pdbx_seq_one_letter_code
_entity_poly.pdbx_strand_id
1 'polypeptide(L)' 'SSAGFYEHKTNRQRFPRLQLRTVRELMDGKGLERPSTVAAVDETFKKAPKSNRKHGQQKEFGI' A
#
# COMPACT_ATOMS: atom_id res chain seq x y z
N SER A 1 17.27 -8.88 -9.87
CA SER A 1 16.04 -9.28 -10.57
C SER A 1 15.01 -8.16 -10.40
N SER A 2 14.42 -7.61 -11.48
CA SER A 2 13.45 -6.49 -11.42
C SER A 2 12.02 -6.96 -11.07
N ALA A 3 11.92 -7.93 -10.17
CA ALA A 3 10.67 -8.50 -9.71
C ALA A 3 9.98 -7.47 -8.79
N GLY A 4 9.03 -6.73 -9.34
CA GLY A 4 8.15 -5.89 -8.52
C GLY A 4 7.48 -4.75 -9.27
N PHE A 5 8.14 -4.12 -10.24
CA PHE A 5 7.61 -2.89 -10.85
C PHE A 5 7.79 -2.85 -12.38
N TYR A 6 6.85 -2.21 -13.08
CA TYR A 6 7.00 -1.78 -14.48
C TYR A 6 7.02 -0.26 -14.54
N GLU A 7 7.75 0.31 -15.49
CA GLU A 7 7.76 1.75 -15.72
C GLU A 7 6.74 2.11 -16.81
N HIS A 8 5.85 3.05 -16.51
CA HIS A 8 4.88 3.53 -17.47
C HIS A 8 5.55 4.48 -18.48
N LYS A 9 5.43 4.15 -19.78
CA LYS A 9 6.22 4.76 -20.86
C LYS A 9 6.07 6.27 -20.99
N THR A 10 4.91 6.82 -20.59
CA THR A 10 4.58 8.24 -20.82
C THR A 10 5.00 9.16 -19.68
N ASN A 11 4.92 8.68 -18.43
CA ASN A 11 5.18 9.51 -17.24
C ASN A 11 6.37 9.01 -16.40
N ARG A 12 7.04 7.94 -16.85
CA ARG A 12 8.18 7.28 -16.17
C ARG A 12 7.90 6.86 -14.73
N GLN A 13 6.62 6.75 -14.37
CA GLN A 13 6.22 6.33 -13.03
C GLN A 13 6.29 4.80 -12.93
N ARG A 14 6.78 4.31 -11.80
CA ARG A 14 6.90 2.88 -11.51
C ARG A 14 5.65 2.39 -10.81
N PHE A 15 5.04 1.35 -11.36
CA PHE A 15 3.84 0.71 -10.81
C PHE A 15 4.11 -0.76 -10.49
N PRO A 16 3.50 -1.30 -9.42
CA PRO A 16 3.67 -2.70 -9.08
C PRO A 16 3.20 -3.60 -10.23
N ARG A 17 3.97 -4.65 -10.56
CA ARG A 17 3.56 -5.66 -11.53
C ARG A 17 2.64 -6.68 -10.87
N LEU A 18 1.53 -6.99 -11.53
CA LEU A 18 0.66 -8.09 -11.13
C LEU A 18 1.34 -9.42 -11.48
N GLN A 19 1.54 -10.27 -10.47
CA GLN A 19 2.05 -11.62 -10.69
C GLN A 19 0.88 -12.59 -10.88
N LEU A 20 0.74 -13.14 -12.09
CA LEU A 20 -0.23 -14.19 -12.41
C LEU A 20 0.43 -15.57 -12.30
N ARG A 21 -0.23 -16.51 -11.62
CA ARG A 21 0.18 -17.92 -11.47
C ARG A 21 -1.02 -18.83 -11.59
N THR A 22 -0.83 -20.01 -12.16
CA THR A 22 -1.87 -21.05 -12.17
C THR A 22 -1.85 -21.85 -10.87
N VAL A 23 -2.97 -22.51 -10.54
CA VAL A 23 -3.07 -23.40 -9.37
C VAL A 23 -2.02 -24.50 -9.43
N ARG A 24 -1.79 -25.08 -10.60
CA ARG A 24 -0.78 -26.12 -10.80
C ARG A 24 0.63 -25.64 -10.45
N GLU A 25 0.99 -24.45 -10.90
CA GLU A 25 2.32 -23.88 -10.62
C GLU A 25 2.53 -23.62 -9.13
N LEU A 26 1.50 -23.20 -8.41
CA LEU A 26 1.56 -23.05 -6.96
C LEU A 26 1.75 -24.41 -6.27
N MET A 27 1.04 -25.44 -6.74
CA MET A 27 1.17 -26.82 -6.23
C MET A 27 2.56 -27.42 -6.52
N ASP A 28 3.18 -27.04 -7.63
CA ASP A 28 4.56 -27.44 -7.99
C ASP A 28 5.64 -26.63 -7.24
N GLY A 29 5.24 -25.77 -6.29
CA GLY A 29 6.17 -25.02 -5.42
C GLY A 29 6.64 -23.68 -6.00
N LYS A 30 6.11 -23.22 -7.13
CA LYS A 30 6.41 -21.87 -7.64
C LYS A 30 5.65 -20.83 -6.81
N GLY A 31 6.37 -20.13 -5.94
CA GLY A 31 5.80 -19.10 -5.06
C GLY A 31 5.40 -17.80 -5.75
N LEU A 32 4.78 -16.92 -4.96
CA LEU A 32 4.58 -15.51 -5.30
C LEU A 32 5.76 -14.68 -4.82
N GLU A 33 6.35 -13.88 -5.71
CA GLU A 33 7.43 -12.96 -5.35
C GLU A 33 6.80 -11.83 -4.54
N ARG A 34 7.09 -11.79 -3.24
CA ARG A 34 6.64 -10.71 -2.38
C ARG A 34 7.57 -9.51 -2.59
N PRO A 35 7.07 -8.33 -3.04
CA PRO A 35 7.88 -7.13 -3.02
C PRO A 35 8.33 -6.86 -1.58
N SER A 36 9.59 -6.47 -1.40
CA SER A 36 10.20 -6.24 -0.08
C SER A 36 9.32 -5.29 0.75
N THR A 37 9.14 -5.65 2.02
CA THR A 37 8.19 -5.05 2.97
C THR A 37 8.24 -3.52 3.06
N VAL A 38 9.37 -2.89 2.73
CA VAL A 38 9.55 -1.44 2.67
C VAL A 38 8.60 -0.77 1.66
N ALA A 39 8.28 -1.42 0.53
CA ALA A 39 7.42 -0.84 -0.50
C ALA A 39 5.91 -1.08 -0.25
N ALA A 40 5.54 -2.01 0.62
CA ALA A 40 4.14 -2.42 0.81
C ALA A 40 3.44 -1.75 2.00
N VAL A 41 4.21 -1.22 2.96
CA VAL A 41 3.66 -0.74 4.25
C VAL A 41 3.61 0.79 4.33
N ASP A 42 4.54 1.51 3.70
CA ASP A 42 4.69 2.94 4.01
C ASP A 42 3.71 3.85 3.25
N GLU A 43 3.36 3.52 2.00
CA GLU A 43 2.54 4.43 1.17
C GLU A 43 1.02 4.31 1.39
N THR A 44 0.50 3.11 1.66
CA THR A 44 -0.95 2.87 1.79
C THR A 44 -1.45 2.98 3.22
N PHE A 45 -0.56 2.98 4.22
CA PHE A 45 -0.90 3.19 5.63
C PHE A 45 -0.65 4.63 6.11
N LYS A 46 -0.58 5.60 5.18
CA LYS A 46 -0.49 7.02 5.57
C LYS A 46 -1.70 7.37 6.44
N LYS A 47 -1.44 7.66 7.72
CA LYS A 47 -2.47 8.12 8.66
C LYS A 47 -3.12 9.36 8.07
N ALA A 48 -4.46 9.40 8.10
CA ALA A 48 -5.21 10.56 7.64
C ALA A 48 -4.71 11.84 8.34
N PRO A 49 -4.66 12.98 7.64
CA PRO A 49 -4.26 14.24 8.25
C PRO A 49 -5.18 14.53 9.45
N LYS A 50 -4.59 14.86 10.59
CA LYS A 50 -5.36 15.24 11.78
C LYS A 50 -6.14 16.51 11.43
N SER A 51 -7.46 16.49 11.60
CA SER A 51 -8.28 17.69 11.39
C SER A 51 -7.84 18.77 12.38
N ASN A 52 -7.59 19.99 11.90
CA ASN A 52 -7.47 21.19 12.74
C ASN A 52 -8.82 21.52 13.36
N ARG A 53 -9.27 20.72 14.33
CA ARG A 53 -10.35 21.14 15.20
C ARG A 53 -9.76 22.22 16.09
N LYS A 54 -10.31 23.44 16.01
CA LYS A 54 -10.18 24.39 17.13
C LYS A 54 -10.53 23.61 18.39
N HIS A 55 -9.72 23.71 19.45
CA HIS A 55 -10.06 23.19 20.77
C HIS A 55 -11.47 23.67 21.12
N GLY A 56 -12.47 22.83 20.82
CA GLY A 56 -13.85 23.12 21.08
C GLY A 56 -14.00 23.05 22.58
N GLN A 57 -14.21 24.20 23.20
CA GLN A 57 -14.65 24.30 24.59
C GLN A 57 -15.80 23.31 24.77
N GLN A 58 -15.54 22.25 25.52
CA GLN A 58 -16.58 21.32 25.91
C GLN A 58 -17.45 22.09 26.90
N LYS A 59 -18.65 22.51 26.48
CA LYS A 59 -19.61 23.10 27.41
C LYS A 59 -19.94 22.03 28.45
N GLU A 60 -19.60 22.32 29.69
CA GLU A 60 -20.03 21.59 30.87
C GLU A 60 -21.56 21.55 30.88
N PHE A 61 -22.12 20.34 30.81
CA PHE A 61 -23.54 20.15 31.05
C PHE A 61 -23.74 20.21 32.56
N GLY A 62 -24.18 21.37 33.05
CA GLY A 62 -24.61 21.54 34.43
C GLY A 62 -25.84 20.69 34.72
N ILE A 63 -25.75 19.90 35.79
CA ILE A 63 -26.88 19.51 36.63
C ILE A 63 -26.57 20.08 38.00
#